data_AF-A0A7G5E1G9-F1
#
_entry.id   AF-A0A7G5E1G9-F1
#
_cell.length_a   1.000
_cell.length_b   1.000
_cell.length_c   1.000
_cell.angle_alpha   90.00
_cell.angle_beta   90.00
_cell.angle_gamma   90.00
#
_symmetry.space_group_name_H-M   'P 1'
#
loop_
_entity.id
_entity.type
_entity.pdbx_description
1 polymer ?
#
loop_
_entity_poly.entity_id
_entity_poly.type
_entity_poly.pdbx_seq_one_letter_code
_entity_poly.pdbx_strand_id
1 'polypeptide(L)'
;MKKINCYLYLVALLCLLSGCRKDFATVNTLSYTLAVHYPSNYIESFAANATVTLKNTFTGQQSQLTTNAKGEVDLQDIIPGIYTVTVSREVTEEESISISGRLGKAFLNASIPSLRIQESGKTDIQLSGGAIGGFVIKEFYYTGSRTPNNSSYLYDGFVEIYNNSTDTLYAGGISFGATKAGSTLATKFIDDQQNVYLASLWTIPGTAGVDHPVAPGKSIVIAVDGINHKTDPKGNPNAPTDLGAGIADFETYFNPPGNSNDTDSPDVPNVTLIYSSSLTVFDWLPGVNGSGLVILSPDDYASYETVTEPGATASTRYVKVAADKVIDGVDCVANSTITLDKKRLPLTIDAGVAFVGGGAGTGKSVIRKVREEINGIKVLMDTNNSSSDFTINDTPSPKSYSK
;
A
#
# COMPACT_ATOMS: atom_id res chain seq x y z
N MET A 1 -28.86 -75.95 -43.48
CA MET A 1 -27.78 -75.03 -43.07
C MET A 1 -28.17 -73.54 -43.05
N LYS A 2 -29.07 -73.04 -43.92
CA LYS A 2 -29.44 -71.61 -43.96
C LYS A 2 -30.19 -71.06 -42.72
N LYS A 3 -30.99 -71.88 -42.02
CA LYS A 3 -31.76 -71.42 -40.84
C LYS A 3 -30.91 -71.19 -39.59
N ILE A 4 -29.80 -71.93 -39.42
CA ILE A 4 -28.90 -71.79 -38.26
C ILE A 4 -28.08 -70.48 -38.34
N ASN A 5 -27.69 -70.07 -39.56
CA ASN A 5 -26.98 -68.80 -39.76
C ASN A 5 -27.85 -67.57 -39.42
N CYS A 6 -29.16 -67.59 -39.69
CA CYS A 6 -30.05 -66.49 -39.30
C CYS A 6 -30.14 -66.28 -37.78
N TYR A 7 -30.14 -67.37 -36.99
CA TYR A 7 -30.15 -67.25 -35.53
C TYR A 7 -28.81 -66.74 -34.98
N LEU A 8 -27.69 -67.09 -35.61
CA LEU A 8 -26.38 -66.55 -35.25
C LEU A 8 -26.28 -65.04 -35.50
N TYR A 9 -26.82 -64.55 -36.63
CA TYR A 9 -26.86 -63.11 -36.91
C TYR A 9 -27.81 -62.35 -35.99
N LEU A 10 -28.94 -62.96 -35.60
CA LEU A 10 -29.87 -62.34 -34.65
C LEU A 10 -29.30 -62.24 -33.23
N VAL A 11 -28.56 -63.27 -32.78
CA VAL A 11 -27.87 -63.27 -31.48
C VAL A 11 -26.69 -62.28 -31.47
N ALA A 12 -25.94 -62.19 -32.57
CA ALA A 12 -24.86 -61.21 -32.72
C ALA A 12 -25.40 -59.76 -32.75
N LEU A 13 -26.60 -59.52 -33.30
CA LEU A 13 -27.25 -58.21 -33.32
C LEU A 13 -27.82 -57.83 -31.94
N LEU A 14 -28.31 -58.78 -31.14
CA LEU A 14 -28.76 -58.52 -29.76
C LEU A 14 -27.60 -58.18 -28.81
N CYS A 15 -26.41 -58.74 -29.02
CA CYS A 15 -25.23 -58.40 -28.23
C CYS A 15 -24.69 -56.97 -28.49
N LEU A 16 -25.02 -56.36 -29.64
CA LEU A 16 -24.65 -54.98 -29.97
C LEU A 16 -25.58 -53.91 -29.34
N LEU A 17 -26.71 -54.33 -28.76
CA LEU A 17 -27.66 -53.45 -28.05
C LEU A 17 -27.47 -53.48 -26.52
N SER A 18 -26.51 -54.27 -26.02
CA SER A 18 -26.06 -54.25 -24.63
C SER A 18 -25.13 -53.05 -24.40
N GLY A 19 -25.67 -51.84 -24.52
CA GLY A 19 -25.00 -50.64 -24.03
C GLY A 19 -24.92 -50.72 -22.51
N CYS A 20 -23.71 -50.77 -21.95
CA CYS A 20 -23.52 -50.58 -20.52
C CYS A 20 -24.14 -49.24 -20.13
N ARG A 21 -25.29 -49.26 -19.44
CA ARG A 21 -25.75 -48.12 -18.68
C ARG A 21 -24.69 -47.90 -17.60
N LYS A 22 -23.81 -46.93 -17.78
CA LYS A 22 -22.97 -46.46 -16.69
C LYS A 22 -23.95 -45.85 -15.69
N ASP A 23 -24.28 -46.61 -14.66
CA ASP A 23 -24.89 -46.04 -13.47
C ASP A 23 -23.87 -45.03 -12.94
N PHE A 24 -24.11 -43.75 -13.21
CA PHE A 24 -23.32 -42.69 -12.62
C PHE A 24 -23.59 -42.78 -11.12
N ALA A 25 -22.53 -43.02 -10.34
CA ALA A 25 -22.64 -42.91 -8.90
C ALA A 25 -23.23 -41.54 -8.57
N THR A 26 -24.27 -41.50 -7.74
CA THR A 26 -24.80 -40.25 -7.20
C THR A 26 -23.66 -39.53 -6.50
N VAL A 27 -23.23 -38.42 -7.09
CA VAL A 27 -22.23 -37.55 -6.47
C VAL A 27 -22.97 -36.81 -5.35
N ASN A 28 -22.54 -37.03 -4.11
CA ASN A 28 -23.05 -36.25 -3.00
C ASN A 28 -22.65 -34.80 -3.23
N THR A 29 -23.65 -33.94 -3.31
CA THR A 29 -23.46 -32.49 -3.41
C THR A 29 -23.66 -31.84 -2.04
N LEU A 30 -23.15 -30.62 -1.90
CA LEU A 30 -23.18 -29.85 -0.66
C LEU A 30 -23.91 -28.52 -0.87
N SER A 31 -24.26 -27.89 0.25
CA SER A 31 -24.71 -26.50 0.29
C SER A 31 -23.64 -25.66 0.96
N TYR A 32 -23.11 -24.66 0.27
CA TYR A 32 -21.98 -23.86 0.77
C TYR A 32 -22.19 -22.38 0.53
N THR A 33 -21.94 -21.55 1.54
CA THR A 33 -22.11 -20.09 1.44
C THR A 33 -20.74 -19.41 1.43
N LEU A 34 -20.55 -18.49 0.49
CA LEU A 34 -19.43 -17.54 0.49
C LEU A 34 -19.97 -16.18 0.93
N ALA A 35 -19.55 -15.69 2.10
CA ALA A 35 -19.92 -14.36 2.59
C ALA A 35 -18.77 -13.39 2.38
N VAL A 36 -19.06 -12.25 1.75
CA VAL A 36 -18.07 -11.25 1.36
C VAL A 36 -18.29 -9.98 2.17
N HIS A 37 -17.21 -9.50 2.78
CA HIS A 37 -17.21 -8.34 3.67
C HIS A 37 -16.41 -7.18 3.09
N TYR A 38 -16.89 -5.96 3.29
CA TYR A 38 -16.09 -4.76 3.07
C TYR A 38 -15.02 -4.62 4.16
N PRO A 39 -13.89 -3.95 3.88
CA PRO A 39 -12.88 -3.62 4.90
C PRO A 39 -13.49 -2.96 6.14
N SER A 40 -12.88 -3.17 7.31
CA SER A 40 -13.40 -2.67 8.60
C SER A 40 -13.53 -1.14 8.69
N ASN A 41 -12.90 -0.40 7.78
CA ASN A 41 -12.98 1.05 7.67
C ASN A 41 -14.15 1.56 6.80
N TYR A 42 -14.99 0.66 6.27
CA TYR A 42 -16.21 0.99 5.55
C TYR A 42 -17.41 1.01 6.52
N ILE A 43 -18.43 1.81 6.20
CA ILE A 43 -19.66 1.89 7.01
C ILE A 43 -20.44 0.58 6.90
N GLU A 44 -20.58 0.08 5.68
CA GLU A 44 -21.24 -1.19 5.41
C GLU A 44 -20.29 -2.35 5.66
N SER A 45 -20.76 -3.40 6.35
CA SER A 45 -19.96 -4.60 6.62
C SER A 45 -20.10 -5.68 5.54
N PHE A 46 -21.20 -5.66 4.77
CA PHE A 46 -21.53 -6.68 3.79
C PHE A 46 -21.35 -6.15 2.37
N ALA A 47 -20.52 -6.83 1.58
CA ALA A 47 -20.23 -6.40 0.23
C ALA A 47 -21.27 -6.92 -0.77
N ALA A 48 -22.40 -6.21 -0.88
CA ALA A 48 -23.39 -6.47 -1.92
C ALA A 48 -22.82 -6.19 -3.32
N ASN A 49 -23.34 -6.86 -4.35
CA ASN A 49 -22.94 -6.72 -5.75
C ASN A 49 -21.44 -7.02 -6.06
N ALA A 50 -20.73 -7.73 -5.18
CA ALA A 50 -19.42 -8.27 -5.47
C ALA A 50 -19.54 -9.45 -6.44
N THR A 51 -18.64 -9.49 -7.42
CA THR A 51 -18.52 -10.58 -8.39
C THR A 51 -17.60 -11.66 -7.83
N VAL A 52 -18.14 -12.85 -7.58
CA VAL A 52 -17.41 -14.04 -7.11
C VAL A 52 -17.19 -14.98 -8.28
N THR A 53 -15.93 -15.28 -8.57
CA THR A 53 -15.53 -16.31 -9.51
C THR A 53 -15.03 -17.52 -8.74
N LEU A 54 -15.64 -18.67 -8.99
CA LEU A 54 -15.31 -19.94 -8.35
C LEU A 54 -14.81 -20.93 -9.42
N LYS A 55 -13.60 -21.44 -9.27
CA LYS A 55 -12.99 -22.38 -10.20
C LYS A 55 -12.60 -23.67 -9.49
N ASN A 56 -13.15 -24.81 -9.93
CA ASN A 56 -12.72 -26.11 -9.44
C ASN A 56 -11.32 -26.43 -9.98
N THR A 57 -10.37 -26.71 -9.08
CA THR A 57 -8.95 -26.89 -9.46
C THR A 57 -8.68 -28.23 -10.16
N PHE A 58 -9.58 -29.20 -10.01
CA PHE A 58 -9.47 -30.51 -10.65
C PHE A 58 -10.14 -30.55 -12.02
N THR A 59 -11.37 -30.05 -12.13
CA THR A 59 -12.12 -30.10 -13.40
C THR A 59 -11.85 -28.90 -14.30
N GLY A 60 -11.32 -27.80 -13.74
CA GLY A 60 -11.15 -26.53 -14.42
C GLY A 60 -12.46 -25.76 -14.65
N GLN A 61 -13.61 -26.31 -14.25
CA GLN A 61 -14.92 -25.66 -14.39
C GLN A 61 -14.96 -24.37 -13.57
N GLN A 62 -15.50 -23.31 -14.17
CA GLN A 62 -15.61 -21.99 -13.57
C GLN A 62 -17.07 -21.54 -13.55
N SER A 63 -17.47 -20.89 -12.46
CA SER A 63 -18.73 -20.16 -12.35
C SER A 63 -18.47 -18.72 -11.90
N GLN A 64 -19.33 -17.81 -12.33
CA GLN A 64 -19.32 -16.42 -11.92
C GLN A 64 -20.68 -16.10 -11.33
N LEU A 65 -20.68 -15.54 -10.13
CA LEU A 65 -21.85 -15.32 -9.28
C LEU A 65 -21.75 -13.91 -8.68
N THR A 66 -22.88 -13.35 -8.27
CA THR A 66 -22.94 -12.03 -7.65
C THR A 66 -23.54 -12.15 -6.26
N THR A 67 -22.89 -11.52 -5.28
CA THR A 67 -23.37 -11.51 -3.89
C THR A 67 -24.68 -10.74 -3.74
N ASN A 68 -25.57 -11.25 -2.90
CA ASN A 68 -26.84 -10.59 -2.54
C ASN A 68 -26.65 -9.39 -1.57
N ALA A 69 -27.74 -8.81 -1.08
CA ALA A 69 -27.71 -7.67 -0.14
C ALA A 69 -27.06 -7.96 1.22
N LYS A 70 -26.85 -9.24 1.57
CA LYS A 70 -26.12 -9.68 2.77
C LYS A 70 -24.64 -9.99 2.47
N GLY A 71 -24.17 -9.70 1.25
CA GLY A 71 -22.83 -10.05 0.81
C GLY A 71 -22.63 -11.54 0.55
N GLU A 72 -23.70 -12.32 0.37
CA GLU A 72 -23.62 -13.78 0.30
C GLU A 72 -23.88 -14.32 -1.11
N VAL A 73 -23.15 -15.39 -1.46
CA VAL A 73 -23.46 -16.30 -2.57
C VAL A 73 -23.71 -17.69 -2.00
N ASP A 74 -24.92 -18.21 -2.21
CA ASP A 74 -25.31 -19.56 -1.80
C ASP A 74 -25.10 -20.55 -2.96
N LEU A 75 -24.17 -21.47 -2.76
CA LEU A 75 -23.84 -22.53 -3.72
C LEU A 75 -24.67 -23.76 -3.35
N GLN A 76 -25.68 -24.05 -4.17
CA GLN A 76 -26.36 -25.33 -4.10
C GLN A 76 -25.71 -26.33 -5.05
N ASP A 77 -25.81 -27.60 -4.68
CA ASP A 77 -25.32 -28.73 -5.46
C ASP A 77 -23.81 -28.70 -5.77
N ILE A 78 -22.99 -28.12 -4.89
CA ILE A 78 -21.54 -28.07 -5.11
C ILE A 78 -20.87 -29.41 -4.81
N ILE A 79 -19.99 -29.84 -5.71
CA ILE A 79 -19.23 -31.08 -5.54
C ILE A 79 -18.10 -30.85 -4.53
N PRO A 80 -17.87 -31.75 -3.56
CA PRO A 80 -16.70 -31.68 -2.69
C PRO A 80 -15.39 -31.59 -3.48
N GLY A 81 -14.50 -30.66 -3.12
CA GLY A 81 -13.27 -30.43 -3.88
C GLY A 81 -12.45 -29.24 -3.39
N ILE A 82 -11.41 -28.92 -4.16
CA ILE A 82 -10.59 -27.73 -3.96
C ILE A 82 -10.96 -26.72 -5.04
N TYR A 83 -11.16 -25.48 -4.61
CA TYR A 83 -11.59 -24.39 -5.46
C TYR A 83 -10.65 -23.20 -5.30
N THR A 84 -10.41 -22.50 -6.41
CA THR A 84 -9.90 -21.14 -6.38
C THR A 84 -11.07 -20.18 -6.38
N VAL A 85 -11.09 -19.26 -5.43
CA VAL A 85 -12.08 -18.18 -5.35
C VAL A 85 -11.39 -16.86 -5.66
N THR A 86 -11.94 -16.07 -6.57
CA THR A 86 -11.57 -14.67 -6.75
C THR A 86 -12.81 -13.80 -6.63
N VAL A 87 -12.69 -12.67 -5.95
CA VAL A 87 -13.79 -11.73 -5.74
C VAL A 87 -13.36 -10.34 -6.19
N SER A 88 -14.24 -9.62 -6.88
CA SER A 88 -14.04 -8.22 -7.25
C SER A 88 -15.28 -7.39 -6.98
N ARG A 89 -15.09 -6.16 -6.50
CA ARG A 89 -16.16 -5.20 -6.24
C ARG A 89 -15.68 -3.80 -6.61
N GLU A 90 -16.33 -3.20 -7.60
CA GLU A 90 -16.16 -1.77 -7.92
C GLU A 90 -17.21 -0.98 -7.14
N VAL A 91 -16.80 -0.16 -6.18
CA VAL A 91 -17.67 0.82 -5.54
C VAL A 91 -17.77 2.04 -6.45
N THR A 92 -18.95 2.32 -7.00
CA THR A 92 -19.20 3.49 -7.84
C THR A 92 -19.36 4.77 -7.00
N GLU A 93 -19.28 5.91 -7.66
CA GLU A 93 -19.40 7.20 -6.99
C GLU A 93 -20.78 7.39 -6.35
N GLU A 94 -21.85 6.90 -7.00
CA GLU A 94 -23.23 7.02 -6.52
C GLU A 94 -23.48 6.28 -5.19
N GLU A 95 -22.76 5.19 -4.95
CA GLU A 95 -22.93 4.36 -3.75
C GLU A 95 -21.86 4.61 -2.67
N SER A 96 -20.73 5.23 -3.05
CA SER A 96 -19.54 5.42 -2.22
C SER A 96 -19.81 6.09 -0.87
N ILE A 97 -20.67 7.10 -0.83
CA ILE A 97 -21.06 7.79 0.41
C ILE A 97 -21.79 6.83 1.37
N SER A 98 -22.75 6.04 0.88
CA SER A 98 -23.50 5.11 1.73
C SER A 98 -22.62 3.97 2.25
N ILE A 99 -21.67 3.53 1.44
CA ILE A 99 -20.83 2.36 1.70
C ILE A 99 -19.62 2.71 2.58
N SER A 100 -19.03 3.88 2.40
CA SER A 100 -17.76 4.28 3.04
C SER A 100 -17.80 5.61 3.78
N GLY A 101 -18.88 6.39 3.63
CA GLY A 101 -18.96 7.76 4.14
C GLY A 101 -18.17 8.78 3.31
N ARG A 102 -17.55 8.37 2.20
CA ARG A 102 -16.66 9.19 1.36
C ARG A 102 -17.09 9.10 -0.09
N LEU A 103 -17.04 10.21 -0.81
CA LEU A 103 -17.34 10.26 -2.24
C LEU A 103 -16.13 9.79 -3.05
N GLY A 104 -16.33 8.83 -3.95
CA GLY A 104 -15.30 8.42 -4.91
C GLY A 104 -15.38 6.94 -5.30
N LYS A 105 -14.58 6.54 -6.29
CA LYS A 105 -14.55 5.15 -6.76
C LYS A 105 -13.53 4.31 -6.00
N ALA A 106 -13.85 3.04 -5.75
CA ALA A 106 -12.89 2.06 -5.25
C ALA A 106 -13.01 0.73 -5.98
N PHE A 107 -11.89 0.06 -6.19
CA PHE A 107 -11.86 -1.32 -6.66
C PHE A 107 -11.30 -2.19 -5.56
N LEU A 108 -12.14 -3.09 -5.07
CA LEU A 108 -11.83 -4.01 -4.00
C LEU A 108 -11.75 -5.42 -4.58
N ASN A 109 -10.84 -6.22 -4.04
CA ASN A 109 -10.65 -7.59 -4.46
C ASN A 109 -10.34 -8.50 -3.27
N ALA A 110 -10.52 -9.81 -3.48
CA ALA A 110 -10.02 -10.84 -2.59
C ALA A 110 -9.73 -12.10 -3.40
N SER A 111 -8.86 -12.96 -2.88
CA SER A 111 -8.67 -14.28 -3.46
C SER A 111 -8.38 -15.34 -2.39
N ILE A 112 -8.92 -16.53 -2.61
CA ILE A 112 -8.57 -17.74 -1.85
C ILE A 112 -8.06 -18.74 -2.88
N PRO A 113 -6.72 -18.90 -3.01
CA PRO A 113 -6.13 -19.77 -4.02
C PRO A 113 -6.55 -21.25 -3.88
N SER A 114 -6.80 -21.69 -2.65
CA SER A 114 -7.14 -23.08 -2.32
C SER A 114 -8.17 -23.15 -1.18
N LEU A 115 -9.45 -22.97 -1.52
CA LEU A 115 -10.58 -23.23 -0.64
C LEU A 115 -10.97 -24.72 -0.73
N ARG A 116 -10.95 -25.43 0.39
CA ARG A 116 -11.29 -26.86 0.45
C ARG A 116 -12.71 -27.03 0.98
N ILE A 117 -13.62 -27.50 0.12
CA ILE A 117 -15.03 -27.76 0.45
C ILE A 117 -15.21 -29.28 0.58
N GLN A 118 -15.47 -29.77 1.79
CA GLN A 118 -15.68 -31.21 2.06
C GLN A 118 -17.03 -31.50 2.71
N GLU A 119 -17.66 -30.49 3.30
CA GLU A 119 -18.96 -30.55 3.94
C GLU A 119 -19.71 -29.23 3.71
N SER A 120 -21.02 -29.25 3.95
CA SER A 120 -21.84 -28.03 3.87
C SER A 120 -21.39 -27.03 4.93
N GLY A 121 -21.33 -25.75 4.58
CA GLY A 121 -20.76 -24.75 5.49
C GLY A 121 -20.69 -23.35 4.89
N LYS A 122 -19.85 -22.52 5.52
CA LYS A 122 -19.68 -21.11 5.18
C LYS A 122 -18.20 -20.74 5.21
N THR A 123 -17.77 -19.85 4.32
CA THR A 123 -16.49 -19.13 4.41
C THR A 123 -16.73 -17.63 4.34
N ASP A 124 -16.14 -16.89 5.27
CA ASP A 124 -16.09 -15.43 5.24
C ASP A 124 -14.85 -14.97 4.44
N ILE A 125 -15.06 -13.99 3.56
CA ILE A 125 -14.08 -13.45 2.63
C ILE A 125 -14.01 -11.94 2.85
N GLN A 126 -12.89 -11.47 3.35
CA GLN A 126 -12.64 -10.05 3.55
C GLN A 126 -12.09 -9.44 2.26
N LEU A 127 -12.78 -8.44 1.71
CA LEU A 127 -12.24 -7.64 0.60
C LEU A 127 -11.10 -6.76 1.08
N SER A 128 -10.15 -6.51 0.18
CA SER A 128 -9.03 -5.57 0.32
C SER A 128 -8.97 -4.65 -0.90
N GLY A 129 -8.51 -3.41 -0.71
CA GLY A 129 -8.30 -2.43 -1.77
C GLY A 129 -8.18 -1.02 -1.19
N GLY A 130 -7.77 -0.05 -2.00
CA GLY A 130 -7.47 1.31 -1.53
C GLY A 130 -8.68 2.01 -0.89
N ALA A 131 -8.42 2.84 0.13
CA ALA A 131 -9.44 3.70 0.72
C ALA A 131 -10.05 4.63 -0.35
N ILE A 132 -11.34 4.94 -0.23
CA ILE A 132 -11.98 5.95 -1.08
C ILE A 132 -11.41 7.31 -0.69
N GLY A 133 -10.41 7.76 -1.46
CA GLY A 133 -9.70 9.01 -1.24
C GLY A 133 -8.93 9.08 0.07
N GLY A 134 -8.16 10.16 0.24
CA GLY A 134 -7.37 10.44 1.43
C GLY A 134 -6.04 11.06 1.08
N PHE A 135 -5.21 11.28 2.09
CA PHE A 135 -3.80 11.60 1.88
C PHE A 135 -3.03 10.35 1.48
N VAL A 136 -2.16 10.49 0.49
CA VAL A 136 -1.24 9.44 0.04
C VAL A 136 0.14 10.05 -0.19
N ILE A 137 1.21 9.31 0.05
CA ILE A 137 2.59 9.67 -0.28
C ILE A 137 2.77 9.65 -1.81
N LYS A 138 2.82 10.82 -2.43
CA LYS A 138 2.99 10.93 -3.89
C LYS A 138 4.42 10.70 -4.32
N GLU A 139 5.39 11.27 -3.60
CA GLU A 139 6.78 11.21 -3.99
C GLU A 139 7.68 11.21 -2.75
N PHE A 140 8.71 10.36 -2.78
CA PHE A 140 9.72 10.30 -1.73
C PHE A 140 11.11 10.38 -2.34
N TYR A 141 11.77 11.52 -2.15
CA TYR A 141 13.13 11.76 -2.60
C TYR A 141 14.10 11.66 -1.41
N TYR A 142 14.85 10.54 -1.35
CA TYR A 142 15.70 10.20 -0.21
C TYR A 142 17.17 9.94 -0.57
N THR A 143 17.52 10.00 -1.86
CA THR A 143 18.84 9.60 -2.34
C THR A 143 19.84 10.75 -2.42
N GLY A 144 19.35 11.99 -2.38
CA GLY A 144 20.17 13.19 -2.58
C GLY A 144 20.79 13.29 -3.99
N SER A 145 21.63 14.28 -4.23
CA SER A 145 22.31 14.53 -5.51
C SER A 145 23.83 14.59 -5.39
N ARG A 146 24.53 14.81 -6.51
CA ARG A 146 25.99 15.02 -6.55
C ARG A 146 26.31 16.48 -6.74
N THR A 147 27.23 17.01 -5.93
CA THR A 147 27.78 18.35 -6.16
C THR A 147 28.65 18.39 -7.42
N PRO A 148 29.01 19.58 -7.95
CA PRO A 148 29.97 19.69 -9.05
C PRO A 148 31.31 19.00 -8.80
N ASN A 149 31.70 18.87 -7.53
CA ASN A 149 32.91 18.15 -7.10
C ASN A 149 32.66 16.66 -6.83
N ASN A 150 31.53 16.11 -7.30
CA ASN A 150 31.13 14.71 -7.16
C ASN A 150 30.94 14.21 -5.70
N SER A 151 30.81 15.13 -4.73
CA SER A 151 30.47 14.78 -3.35
C SER A 151 28.97 14.54 -3.22
N SER A 152 28.55 13.68 -2.28
CA SER A 152 27.13 13.49 -1.99
C SER A 152 26.55 14.75 -1.32
N TYR A 153 25.38 15.17 -1.76
CA TYR A 153 24.56 16.23 -1.18
C TYR A 153 23.19 15.61 -0.83
N LEU A 154 22.79 15.63 0.45
CA LEU A 154 21.60 14.88 0.92
C LEU A 154 20.47 15.78 1.41
N TYR A 155 20.67 17.09 1.38
CA TYR A 155 19.76 18.07 1.97
C TYR A 155 18.64 18.49 1.01
N ASP A 156 18.69 18.02 -0.25
CA ASP A 156 17.68 18.27 -1.29
C ASP A 156 16.55 17.23 -1.32
N GLY A 157 16.45 16.38 -0.29
CA GLY A 157 15.38 15.39 -0.17
C GLY A 157 14.02 16.03 0.17
N PHE A 158 12.94 15.30 -0.09
CA PHE A 158 11.59 15.70 0.34
C PHE A 158 10.62 14.53 0.42
N VAL A 159 9.52 14.76 1.15
CA VAL A 159 8.30 13.95 1.14
C VAL A 159 7.16 14.79 0.58
N GLU A 160 6.42 14.25 -0.38
CA GLU A 160 5.21 14.87 -0.90
C GLU A 160 3.97 14.06 -0.54
N ILE A 161 3.04 14.69 0.18
CA ILE A 161 1.76 14.13 0.60
C ILE A 161 0.66 14.73 -0.29
N TYR A 162 -0.06 13.90 -1.03
CA TYR A 162 -1.05 14.28 -2.02
C TYR A 162 -2.47 14.01 -1.52
N ASN A 163 -3.37 14.97 -1.73
CA ASN A 163 -4.80 14.74 -1.53
C ASN A 163 -5.37 13.97 -2.74
N ASN A 164 -5.51 12.66 -2.56
CA ASN A 164 -6.05 11.72 -3.53
C ASN A 164 -7.59 11.59 -3.43
N SER A 165 -8.27 12.51 -2.74
CA SER A 165 -9.73 12.58 -2.62
C SER A 165 -10.34 13.71 -3.47
N THR A 166 -11.66 13.77 -3.50
CA THR A 166 -12.45 14.82 -4.15
C THR A 166 -12.84 15.97 -3.21
N ASP A 167 -12.54 15.86 -1.91
CA ASP A 167 -12.80 16.90 -0.90
C ASP A 167 -11.52 17.61 -0.49
N THR A 168 -11.64 18.80 0.10
CA THR A 168 -10.50 19.44 0.77
C THR A 168 -10.21 18.71 2.07
N LEU A 169 -8.98 18.22 2.21
CA LEU A 169 -8.47 17.59 3.45
C LEU A 169 -7.62 18.60 4.23
N TYR A 170 -7.37 18.34 5.51
CA TYR A 170 -6.61 19.24 6.39
C TYR A 170 -5.40 18.50 6.96
N ALA A 171 -4.20 19.05 6.74
CA ALA A 171 -2.95 18.39 7.10
C ALA A 171 -2.45 18.74 8.52
N GLY A 172 -3.09 19.67 9.23
CA GLY A 172 -2.74 20.01 10.61
C GLY A 172 -2.75 18.79 11.54
N GLY A 173 -1.66 18.60 12.28
CA GLY A 173 -1.49 17.49 13.21
C GLY A 173 -1.17 16.14 12.56
N ILE A 174 -1.11 16.02 11.24
CA ILE A 174 -0.63 14.79 10.59
C ILE A 174 0.85 14.62 10.92
N SER A 175 1.22 13.42 11.35
CA SER A 175 2.61 13.05 11.58
C SER A 175 3.16 12.24 10.42
N PHE A 176 4.47 12.29 10.22
CA PHE A 176 5.17 11.40 9.30
C PHE A 176 6.47 10.94 9.93
N GLY A 177 6.88 9.72 9.60
CA GLY A 177 8.07 9.15 10.20
C GLY A 177 8.71 8.09 9.32
N ALA A 178 10.02 7.94 9.51
CA ALA A 178 10.80 6.93 8.83
C ALA A 178 11.28 5.87 9.82
N THR A 179 11.15 4.61 9.44
CA THR A 179 11.85 3.47 10.07
C THR A 179 13.36 3.62 9.91
N LYS A 180 14.15 2.74 10.54
CA LYS A 180 15.60 2.69 10.27
C LYS A 180 15.90 2.46 8.78
N ALA A 181 17.02 2.97 8.30
CA ALA A 181 17.42 2.84 6.90
C ALA A 181 17.53 1.37 6.40
N GLY A 182 17.46 1.26 5.08
CA GLY A 182 17.69 0.08 4.25
C GLY A 182 18.99 -0.63 4.60
N SER A 183 18.92 -1.94 4.78
CA SER A 183 20.03 -2.82 5.11
C SER A 183 19.82 -4.17 4.43
N THR A 184 20.93 -4.86 4.16
CA THR A 184 20.92 -6.24 3.66
C THR A 184 20.50 -7.24 4.73
N LEU A 185 20.49 -6.85 6.01
CA LEU A 185 20.00 -7.64 7.12
C LEU A 185 18.51 -7.35 7.36
N ALA A 186 17.73 -8.41 7.54
CA ALA A 186 16.34 -8.32 7.95
C ALA A 186 16.23 -7.70 9.34
N THR A 187 15.24 -6.83 9.54
CA THR A 187 14.91 -6.34 10.87
C THR A 187 14.07 -7.37 11.62
N LYS A 188 14.25 -7.48 12.94
CA LYS A 188 13.40 -8.32 13.79
C LYS A 188 12.04 -7.71 14.11
N PHE A 189 11.86 -6.42 13.82
CA PHE A 189 10.56 -5.77 13.92
C PHE A 189 9.55 -6.29 12.89
N ILE A 190 10.01 -6.86 11.76
CA ILE A 190 9.11 -7.36 10.71
C ILE A 190 8.27 -8.56 11.17
N ASP A 191 8.65 -9.22 12.27
CA ASP A 191 7.86 -10.32 12.85
C ASP A 191 6.57 -9.81 13.52
N ASP A 192 6.52 -8.52 13.88
CA ASP A 192 5.32 -7.83 14.38
C ASP A 192 4.59 -7.15 13.22
N GLN A 193 3.41 -7.66 12.88
CA GLN A 193 2.58 -7.16 11.79
C GLN A 193 1.51 -6.16 12.27
N GLN A 194 1.48 -5.86 13.56
CA GLN A 194 0.50 -4.98 14.20
C GLN A 194 1.07 -3.58 14.46
N ASN A 195 2.38 -3.38 14.33
CA ASN A 195 3.05 -2.13 14.64
C ASN A 195 4.10 -1.76 13.60
N VAL A 196 4.33 -0.45 13.44
CA VAL A 196 5.50 0.12 12.77
C VAL A 196 6.47 0.69 13.81
N TYR A 197 7.75 0.71 13.45
CA TYR A 197 8.84 1.10 14.34
C TYR A 197 9.66 2.23 13.75
N LEU A 198 9.48 3.43 14.28
CA LEU A 198 9.98 4.67 13.67
C LEU A 198 11.26 5.15 14.34
N ALA A 199 12.27 5.42 13.52
CA ALA A 199 13.56 5.97 13.92
C ALA A 199 13.54 7.50 13.96
N SER A 200 12.63 8.13 13.24
CA SER A 200 12.36 9.57 13.27
C SER A 200 10.86 9.80 13.09
N LEU A 201 10.34 10.83 13.77
CA LEU A 201 8.93 11.18 13.75
C LEU A 201 8.76 12.69 13.87
N TRP A 202 7.94 13.24 12.98
CA TRP A 202 7.67 14.66 12.83
C TRP A 202 6.17 14.91 12.73
N THR A 203 5.72 16.12 13.06
CA THR A 203 4.31 16.50 12.95
C THR A 203 4.15 17.84 12.26
N ILE A 204 3.25 17.90 11.28
CA ILE A 204 2.81 19.16 10.67
C ILE A 204 2.08 19.96 11.76
N PRO A 205 2.50 21.19 12.08
CA PRO A 205 1.88 21.98 13.12
C PRO A 205 0.40 22.27 12.81
N GLY A 206 -0.36 22.68 13.81
CA GLY A 206 -1.76 23.06 13.66
C GLY A 206 -2.76 21.96 14.05
N THR A 207 -4.04 22.31 13.90
CA THR A 207 -5.20 21.58 14.41
C THR A 207 -5.81 20.72 13.30
N ALA A 208 -6.01 19.44 13.60
CA ALA A 208 -6.68 18.50 12.70
C ALA A 208 -8.07 18.99 12.28
N GLY A 209 -8.36 18.93 10.98
CA GLY A 209 -9.63 19.38 10.41
C GLY A 209 -9.78 20.90 10.23
N VAL A 210 -8.76 21.70 10.56
CA VAL A 210 -8.80 23.17 10.49
C VAL A 210 -7.61 23.74 9.72
N ASP A 211 -6.40 23.38 10.13
CA ASP A 211 -5.19 23.98 9.59
C ASP A 211 -4.67 23.22 8.36
N HIS A 212 -3.98 23.95 7.49
CA HIS A 212 -3.36 23.44 6.26
C HIS A 212 -4.35 22.71 5.33
N PRO A 213 -5.38 23.41 4.80
CA PRO A 213 -6.29 22.85 3.82
C PRO A 213 -5.55 22.49 2.53
N VAL A 214 -5.77 21.27 2.05
CA VAL A 214 -5.21 20.72 0.81
C VAL A 214 -6.37 20.38 -0.11
N ALA A 215 -6.53 21.17 -1.17
CA ALA A 215 -7.59 20.94 -2.16
C ALA A 215 -7.39 19.61 -2.92
N PRO A 216 -8.45 19.06 -3.54
CA PRO A 216 -8.37 17.88 -4.40
C PRO A 216 -7.25 18.01 -5.44
N GLY A 217 -6.42 16.99 -5.50
CA GLY A 217 -5.31 16.92 -6.43
C GLY A 217 -4.15 17.89 -6.16
N LYS A 218 -4.10 18.49 -4.97
CA LYS A 218 -2.96 19.27 -4.48
C LYS A 218 -2.16 18.48 -3.45
N SER A 219 -0.98 18.99 -3.13
CA SER A 219 -0.05 18.34 -2.21
C SER A 219 0.44 19.27 -1.12
N ILE A 220 0.96 18.69 -0.05
CA ILE A 220 1.93 19.28 0.86
C ILE A 220 3.31 18.69 0.52
N VAL A 221 4.32 19.54 0.38
CA VAL A 221 5.73 19.17 0.20
C VAL A 221 6.48 19.55 1.46
N ILE A 222 7.18 18.57 2.04
CA ILE A 222 8.00 18.72 3.24
C ILE A 222 9.44 18.45 2.81
N ALA A 223 10.24 19.51 2.74
CA ALA A 223 11.64 19.45 2.38
C ALA A 223 12.52 18.96 3.54
N VAL A 224 13.70 18.42 3.23
CA VAL A 224 14.74 18.25 4.25
C VAL A 224 15.21 19.65 4.67
N ASP A 225 15.73 20.44 3.73
CA ASP A 225 15.93 21.89 3.90
C ASP A 225 15.07 22.67 2.89
N GLY A 226 14.35 23.68 3.37
CA GLY A 226 13.43 24.52 2.61
C GLY A 226 14.10 25.65 1.83
N ILE A 227 15.08 25.34 0.99
CA ILE A 227 15.81 26.33 0.18
C ILE A 227 15.74 26.04 -1.32
N ASN A 228 16.02 27.05 -2.14
CA ASN A 228 16.28 26.81 -3.55
C ASN A 228 17.68 26.22 -3.73
N HIS A 229 17.80 24.90 -3.64
CA HIS A 229 19.10 24.22 -3.69
C HIS A 229 19.92 24.55 -4.93
N LYS A 230 19.30 24.87 -6.07
CA LYS A 230 20.02 25.18 -7.31
C LYS A 230 20.75 26.51 -7.26
N THR A 231 20.23 27.48 -6.50
CA THR A 231 20.69 28.88 -6.55
C THR A 231 21.16 29.41 -5.21
N ASP A 232 20.75 28.79 -4.11
CA ASP A 232 21.20 29.16 -2.78
C ASP A 232 22.71 28.91 -2.62
N PRO A 233 23.48 29.84 -2.02
CA PRO A 233 24.91 29.67 -1.79
C PRO A 233 25.30 28.45 -0.94
N LYS A 234 24.41 27.96 -0.07
CA LYS A 234 24.57 26.74 0.74
C LYS A 234 24.05 25.49 0.02
N GLY A 235 23.37 25.69 -1.10
CA GLY A 235 22.78 24.64 -1.91
C GLY A 235 23.77 23.85 -2.77
N ASN A 236 23.21 23.13 -3.73
CA ASN A 236 23.93 22.42 -4.77
C ASN A 236 23.38 22.82 -6.16
N PRO A 237 24.17 23.48 -7.04
CA PRO A 237 23.69 23.86 -8.38
C PRO A 237 23.31 22.67 -9.27
N ASN A 238 23.75 21.45 -8.93
CA ASN A 238 23.35 20.21 -9.59
C ASN A 238 22.09 19.54 -8.98
N ALA A 239 21.50 20.12 -7.93
CA ALA A 239 20.29 19.57 -7.31
C ALA A 239 19.15 19.49 -8.35
N PRO A 240 18.34 18.43 -8.35
CA PRO A 240 17.32 18.23 -9.37
C PRO A 240 16.15 19.21 -9.22
N THR A 241 15.88 19.67 -7.99
CA THR A 241 14.68 20.46 -7.67
C THR A 241 14.99 21.71 -6.84
N ASP A 242 14.07 22.67 -6.92
CA ASP A 242 13.91 23.78 -5.99
C ASP A 242 12.97 23.31 -4.87
N LEU A 243 13.31 23.60 -3.61
CA LEU A 243 12.48 23.32 -2.42
C LEU A 243 12.32 24.58 -1.54
N GLY A 244 12.55 25.77 -2.11
CA GLY A 244 12.35 27.03 -1.41
C GLY A 244 10.87 27.41 -1.27
N ALA A 245 10.65 28.60 -0.73
CA ALA A 245 9.33 29.17 -0.52
C ALA A 245 8.48 29.20 -1.81
N GLY A 246 7.25 28.72 -1.70
CA GLY A 246 6.32 28.57 -2.82
C GLY A 246 6.33 27.20 -3.50
N ILE A 247 7.36 26.37 -3.23
CA ILE A 247 7.38 24.96 -3.63
C ILE A 247 7.21 24.06 -2.40
N ALA A 248 8.10 24.17 -1.41
CA ALA A 248 7.93 23.51 -0.13
C ALA A 248 6.90 24.26 0.72
N ASP A 249 6.01 23.52 1.37
CA ASP A 249 5.08 24.08 2.36
C ASP A 249 5.67 24.01 3.76
N PHE A 250 6.56 23.03 4.00
CA PHE A 250 7.31 22.90 5.24
C PHE A 250 8.74 22.37 5.02
N GLU A 251 9.58 22.47 6.05
CA GLU A 251 10.89 21.80 6.14
C GLU A 251 11.07 21.05 7.47
N THR A 252 12.07 20.16 7.53
CA THR A 252 12.44 19.38 8.72
C THR A 252 13.61 19.96 9.50
N TYR A 253 13.48 21.18 10.01
CA TYR A 253 14.52 21.79 10.84
C TYR A 253 14.88 20.94 12.08
N PHE A 254 16.02 20.27 12.00
CA PHE A 254 16.55 19.33 12.97
C PHE A 254 17.38 20.03 14.04
N ASN A 255 16.68 20.57 15.05
CA ASN A 255 17.31 21.29 16.16
C ASN A 255 16.92 20.72 17.53
N PRO A 256 17.28 19.45 17.83
CA PRO A 256 17.03 18.89 19.16
C PRO A 256 17.96 19.51 20.22
N PRO A 257 17.62 19.40 21.52
CA PRO A 257 18.45 19.95 22.59
C PRO A 257 19.91 19.48 22.51
N GLY A 258 20.84 20.43 22.41
CA GLY A 258 22.29 20.16 22.34
C GLY A 258 22.85 19.97 20.93
N ASN A 259 22.04 20.12 19.88
CA ASN A 259 22.48 20.10 18.49
C ASN A 259 21.78 21.20 17.68
N SER A 260 22.57 22.11 17.13
CA SER A 260 22.12 23.24 16.31
C SER A 260 22.91 23.31 14.99
N ASN A 261 23.23 22.14 14.42
CA ASN A 261 24.02 22.05 13.20
C ASN A 261 23.19 22.35 11.94
N ASP A 262 21.90 22.00 11.95
CA ASP A 262 20.95 22.37 10.91
C ASP A 262 20.77 23.90 10.86
N THR A 263 20.69 24.46 9.65
CA THR A 263 20.37 25.87 9.45
C THR A 263 18.91 26.01 8.99
N ASP A 264 18.09 26.58 9.87
CA ASP A 264 16.70 26.97 9.60
C ASP A 264 16.56 27.86 8.35
N SER A 265 15.60 27.55 7.48
CA SER A 265 15.20 28.37 6.34
C SER A 265 14.06 29.30 6.77
N PRO A 266 14.31 30.61 6.94
CA PRO A 266 13.32 31.51 7.52
C PRO A 266 12.05 31.68 6.68
N ASP A 267 12.09 31.30 5.40
CA ASP A 267 11.00 31.49 4.44
C ASP A 267 10.12 30.24 4.24
N VAL A 268 10.50 29.09 4.83
CA VAL A 268 9.72 27.84 4.78
C VAL A 268 9.38 27.40 6.21
N PRO A 269 8.09 27.26 6.56
CA PRO A 269 7.69 26.87 7.91
C PRO A 269 8.23 25.49 8.36
N ASN A 270 8.47 25.33 9.66
CA ASN A 270 8.96 24.07 10.21
C ASN A 270 7.86 23.07 10.57
N VAL A 271 8.10 21.79 10.28
CA VAL A 271 7.43 20.71 11.02
C VAL A 271 8.04 20.55 12.42
N THR A 272 7.28 19.98 13.34
CA THR A 272 7.74 19.76 14.72
C THR A 272 8.42 18.40 14.85
N LEU A 273 9.68 18.38 15.33
CA LEU A 273 10.38 17.15 15.70
C LEU A 273 9.73 16.53 16.95
N ILE A 274 9.17 15.32 16.82
CA ILE A 274 8.58 14.58 17.93
C ILE A 274 9.58 13.59 18.53
N TYR A 275 10.30 12.88 17.66
CA TYR A 275 11.27 11.88 18.09
C TYR A 275 12.38 11.68 17.06
N SER A 276 13.59 11.45 17.55
CA SER A 276 14.67 10.87 16.75
C SER A 276 15.46 9.86 17.56
N SER A 277 15.78 8.72 16.95
CA SER A 277 16.64 7.68 17.50
C SER A 277 18.10 8.11 17.63
N SER A 278 18.48 9.22 17.00
CA SER A 278 19.79 9.87 17.12
C SER A 278 19.65 11.39 17.12
N LEU A 279 20.22 12.06 18.12
CA LEU A 279 20.19 13.52 18.25
C LEU A 279 21.47 14.20 17.72
N THR A 280 22.43 13.45 17.19
CA THR A 280 23.74 13.96 16.76
C THR A 280 23.88 14.10 15.24
N VAL A 281 22.80 13.90 14.49
CA VAL A 281 22.80 14.06 13.02
C VAL A 281 22.73 15.54 12.66
N PHE A 282 23.20 15.90 11.46
CA PHE A 282 23.18 17.29 10.99
C PHE A 282 21.75 17.70 10.63
N ASP A 283 21.10 16.92 9.76
CA ASP A 283 19.72 17.14 9.31
C ASP A 283 18.90 15.85 9.41
N TRP A 284 17.62 15.92 9.01
CA TRP A 284 16.81 14.72 8.85
C TRP A 284 17.26 13.89 7.65
N LEU A 285 17.91 12.75 7.93
CA LEU A 285 18.41 11.83 6.91
C LEU A 285 17.73 10.46 7.02
N PRO A 286 16.64 10.18 6.27
CA PRO A 286 15.91 8.91 6.35
C PRO A 286 16.71 7.71 5.82
N GLY A 287 17.78 7.97 5.05
CA GLY A 287 18.77 6.99 4.62
C GLY A 287 18.73 6.72 3.12
N VAL A 288 19.90 6.85 2.48
CA VAL A 288 20.07 6.73 1.01
C VAL A 288 19.81 5.32 0.45
N ASN A 289 19.74 4.31 1.33
CA ASN A 289 19.36 2.95 0.97
C ASN A 289 17.84 2.71 1.05
N GLY A 290 17.05 3.77 1.22
CA GLY A 290 15.61 3.70 1.46
C GLY A 290 15.26 3.49 2.92
N SER A 291 14.00 3.71 3.26
CA SER A 291 13.39 3.43 4.55
C SER A 291 11.92 3.12 4.33
N GLY A 292 11.28 2.44 5.28
CA GLY A 292 9.83 2.55 5.44
C GLY A 292 9.49 3.97 5.86
N LEU A 293 8.71 4.68 5.04
CA LEU A 293 8.14 6.00 5.33
C LEU A 293 6.63 5.83 5.51
N VAL A 294 6.07 6.40 6.57
CA VAL A 294 4.62 6.38 6.83
C VAL A 294 4.11 7.78 7.13
N ILE A 295 2.85 8.03 6.77
CA ILE A 295 2.06 9.14 7.30
C ILE A 295 1.03 8.61 8.30
N LEU A 296 0.78 9.35 9.37
CA LEU A 296 0.02 8.91 10.53
C LEU A 296 -1.13 9.86 10.85
N SER A 297 -2.22 9.33 11.37
CA SER A 297 -3.34 10.12 11.91
C SER A 297 -2.88 11.01 13.07
N PRO A 298 -3.48 12.19 13.28
CA PRO A 298 -3.13 13.02 14.44
C PRO A 298 -3.29 12.30 15.78
N ASP A 299 -2.25 12.34 16.62
CA ASP A 299 -2.22 11.78 17.98
C ASP A 299 -1.06 12.38 18.80
N ASP A 300 -1.03 12.15 20.11
CA ASP A 300 0.09 12.54 20.99
C ASP A 300 1.22 11.49 20.96
N TYR A 301 1.93 11.44 19.83
CA TYR A 301 3.02 10.49 19.64
C TYR A 301 4.25 10.73 20.53
N ALA A 302 4.38 11.88 21.17
CA ALA A 302 5.46 12.12 22.13
C ALA A 302 5.33 11.22 23.37
N SER A 303 4.10 10.77 23.67
CA SER A 303 3.79 9.87 24.79
C SER A 303 3.98 8.38 24.49
N TYR A 304 4.20 8.03 23.21
CA TYR A 304 4.23 6.63 22.78
C TYR A 304 5.47 5.89 23.32
N GLU A 305 5.31 4.58 23.52
CA GLU A 305 6.41 3.75 23.97
C GLU A 305 7.52 3.69 22.92
N THR A 306 8.76 3.74 23.39
CA THR A 306 9.93 3.43 22.57
C THR A 306 10.43 2.05 22.92
N VAL A 307 10.97 1.30 21.95
CA VAL A 307 11.52 -0.03 22.19
C VAL A 307 12.81 -0.25 21.41
N THR A 308 13.63 -1.18 21.87
CA THR A 308 14.77 -1.68 21.11
C THR A 308 14.32 -2.80 20.17
N GLU A 309 15.05 -2.99 19.07
CA GLU A 309 14.80 -4.12 18.19
C GLU A 309 15.00 -5.45 18.92
N PRO A 310 14.09 -6.44 18.76
CA PRO A 310 14.23 -7.73 19.42
C PRO A 310 15.59 -8.39 19.14
N GLY A 311 16.29 -8.77 20.21
CA GLY A 311 17.61 -9.39 20.11
C GLY A 311 18.76 -8.45 19.72
N ALA A 312 18.53 -7.13 19.62
CA ALA A 312 19.60 -6.18 19.37
C ALA A 312 20.51 -6.01 20.59
N THR A 313 21.81 -5.93 20.34
CA THR A 313 22.81 -5.56 21.35
C THR A 313 22.98 -4.05 21.47
N ALA A 314 22.63 -3.29 20.42
CA ALA A 314 22.61 -1.84 20.42
C ALA A 314 21.43 -1.29 21.22
N SER A 315 21.63 -0.14 21.86
CA SER A 315 20.61 0.53 22.68
C SER A 315 19.71 1.50 21.88
N THR A 316 19.78 1.49 20.55
CA THR A 316 18.94 2.35 19.69
C THR A 316 17.47 2.02 19.89
N ARG A 317 16.66 3.05 20.13
CA ARG A 317 15.23 2.92 20.40
C ARG A 317 14.40 3.49 19.25
N TYR A 318 13.22 2.93 19.06
CA TYR A 318 12.27 3.27 18.00
C TYR A 318 10.90 3.49 18.61
N VAL A 319 10.15 4.47 18.13
CA VAL A 319 8.75 4.68 18.54
C VAL A 319 7.93 3.54 17.96
N LYS A 320 7.21 2.82 18.81
CA LYS A 320 6.31 1.75 18.38
C LYS A 320 4.91 2.34 18.18
N VAL A 321 4.41 2.29 16.95
CA VAL A 321 3.12 2.86 16.56
C VAL A 321 2.25 1.75 16.01
N ALA A 322 1.00 1.66 16.47
CA ALA A 322 0.05 0.67 15.95
C ALA A 322 -0.24 0.91 14.46
N ALA A 323 -0.36 -0.17 13.68
CA ALA A 323 -0.55 -0.10 12.24
C ALA A 323 -1.87 0.59 11.82
N ASP A 324 -2.88 0.60 12.69
CA ASP A 324 -4.17 1.27 12.45
C ASP A 324 -4.08 2.81 12.49
N LYS A 325 -2.98 3.37 13.02
CA LYS A 325 -2.67 4.79 12.97
C LYS A 325 -2.06 5.24 11.65
N VAL A 326 -1.62 4.31 10.81
CA VAL A 326 -0.99 4.61 9.53
C VAL A 326 -2.07 4.96 8.50
N ILE A 327 -1.99 6.15 7.93
CA ILE A 327 -2.84 6.59 6.82
C ILE A 327 -2.35 5.96 5.51
N ASP A 328 -1.04 5.98 5.29
CA ASP A 328 -0.38 5.44 4.09
C ASP A 328 1.11 5.21 4.36
N GLY A 329 1.76 4.34 3.58
CA GLY A 329 3.17 4.01 3.71
C GLY A 329 3.84 3.55 2.42
N VAL A 330 5.15 3.79 2.33
CA VAL A 330 6.02 3.29 1.25
C VAL A 330 7.27 2.67 1.86
N ASP A 331 7.54 1.41 1.54
CA ASP A 331 8.73 0.69 2.00
C ASP A 331 9.84 0.74 0.94
N CYS A 332 10.77 1.68 1.10
CA CYS A 332 11.91 1.80 0.20
C CYS A 332 13.09 0.92 0.64
N VAL A 333 13.63 0.16 -0.30
CA VAL A 333 14.82 -0.67 -0.12
C VAL A 333 15.95 -0.23 -1.06
N ALA A 334 17.15 -0.78 -0.82
CA ALA A 334 18.36 -0.30 -1.48
C ALA A 334 18.35 -0.50 -3.00
N ASN A 335 17.80 -1.62 -3.48
CA ASN A 335 17.75 -2.01 -4.89
C ASN A 335 16.86 -3.25 -5.09
N SER A 336 16.70 -3.66 -6.35
CA SER A 336 15.87 -4.79 -6.78
C SER A 336 16.29 -6.17 -6.27
N THR A 337 17.51 -6.33 -5.74
CA THR A 337 17.99 -7.61 -5.20
C THR A 337 17.55 -7.83 -3.74
N ILE A 338 17.01 -6.79 -3.09
CA ILE A 338 16.49 -6.90 -1.73
C ILE A 338 15.17 -7.65 -1.76
N THR A 339 15.11 -8.71 -0.97
CA THR A 339 13.98 -9.62 -0.83
C THR A 339 12.96 -9.10 0.20
N LEU A 340 11.70 -9.50 0.09
CA LEU A 340 10.59 -8.98 0.91
C LEU A 340 10.75 -9.26 2.42
N ASP A 341 11.55 -10.25 2.81
CA ASP A 341 11.91 -10.52 4.22
C ASP A 341 12.76 -9.40 4.86
N LYS A 342 13.26 -8.44 4.06
CA LYS A 342 14.05 -7.29 4.51
C LYS A 342 13.25 -5.99 4.53
N LYS A 343 11.93 -6.09 4.37
CA LYS A 343 10.96 -5.01 4.60
C LYS A 343 10.98 -4.53 6.04
N ARG A 344 10.43 -3.34 6.25
CA ARG A 344 10.34 -2.67 7.55
C ARG A 344 8.91 -2.32 7.93
N LEU A 345 8.01 -2.28 6.95
CA LEU A 345 6.59 -2.06 7.17
C LEU A 345 5.82 -3.39 7.20
N PRO A 346 4.83 -3.54 8.10
CA PRO A 346 3.84 -4.62 8.05
C PRO A 346 3.16 -4.74 6.69
N LEU A 347 2.77 -5.96 6.34
CA LEU A 347 2.12 -6.30 5.06
C LEU A 347 0.77 -5.62 4.87
N THR A 348 0.09 -5.27 5.97
CA THR A 348 -1.20 -4.55 5.95
C THR A 348 -1.04 -3.11 5.49
N ILE A 349 0.14 -2.52 5.70
CA ILE A 349 0.49 -1.15 5.28
C ILE A 349 1.13 -1.19 3.89
N ASP A 350 2.11 -2.07 3.69
CA ASP A 350 2.78 -2.23 2.40
C ASP A 350 3.21 -3.69 2.19
N ALA A 351 2.59 -4.36 1.23
CA ALA A 351 2.89 -5.74 0.86
C ALA A 351 4.12 -5.88 -0.07
N GLY A 352 4.62 -4.78 -0.62
CA GLY A 352 5.71 -4.75 -1.60
C GLY A 352 6.90 -3.92 -1.14
N VAL A 353 7.74 -3.52 -2.09
CA VAL A 353 8.84 -2.57 -1.88
C VAL A 353 9.01 -1.68 -3.09
N ALA A 354 9.46 -0.45 -2.87
CA ALA A 354 9.97 0.44 -3.91
C ALA A 354 11.49 0.59 -3.78
N PHE A 355 12.15 1.04 -4.84
CA PHE A 355 13.57 1.36 -4.81
C PHE A 355 13.93 2.26 -5.99
N VAL A 356 14.96 3.09 -5.80
CA VAL A 356 15.66 3.80 -6.87
C VAL A 356 16.86 2.97 -7.39
N GLY A 357 17.61 2.34 -6.47
CA GLY A 357 18.93 1.78 -6.78
C GLY A 357 20.05 2.83 -6.75
N GLY A 358 21.31 2.40 -6.72
CA GLY A 358 22.49 3.28 -6.87
C GLY A 358 22.94 4.06 -5.62
N GLY A 359 22.16 4.11 -4.54
CA GLY A 359 22.54 4.71 -3.27
C GLY A 359 22.59 6.25 -3.31
N ALA A 360 23.55 6.84 -2.57
CA ALA A 360 23.65 8.29 -2.40
C ALA A 360 24.02 9.04 -3.70
N GLY A 361 23.35 10.17 -3.92
CA GLY A 361 23.64 11.13 -4.98
C GLY A 361 23.09 10.73 -6.35
N THR A 362 22.11 9.84 -6.42
CA THR A 362 21.52 9.48 -7.73
C THR A 362 20.67 10.59 -8.32
N GLY A 363 20.16 11.51 -7.49
CA GLY A 363 19.27 12.58 -7.93
C GLY A 363 17.88 12.09 -8.30
N LYS A 364 17.45 10.96 -7.74
CA LYS A 364 16.23 10.24 -8.15
C LYS A 364 15.34 9.91 -6.95
N SER A 365 14.04 9.80 -7.20
CA SER A 365 13.02 9.52 -6.19
C SER A 365 12.18 8.30 -6.60
N VAL A 366 11.33 7.85 -5.68
CA VAL A 366 10.19 7.00 -6.02
C VAL A 366 8.95 7.88 -6.11
N ILE A 367 8.19 7.74 -7.19
CA ILE A 367 6.93 8.47 -7.41
C ILE A 367 5.77 7.49 -7.61
N ARG A 368 4.63 7.79 -6.99
CA ARG A 368 3.42 6.99 -7.09
C ARG A 368 2.84 7.08 -8.50
N LYS A 369 2.44 5.96 -9.09
CA LYS A 369 1.89 5.87 -10.45
C LYS A 369 0.51 6.54 -10.50
N VAL A 370 0.22 7.22 -11.61
CA VAL A 370 -1.14 7.67 -11.92
C VAL A 370 -1.96 6.45 -12.35
N ARG A 371 -3.10 6.25 -11.70
CA ARG A 371 -4.11 5.25 -12.10
C ARG A 371 -4.94 5.80 -13.25
N GLU A 372 -5.49 6.99 -13.06
CA GLU A 372 -6.31 7.70 -14.04
C GLU A 372 -6.26 9.21 -13.80
N GLU A 373 -6.79 9.99 -14.73
CA GLU A 373 -6.98 11.44 -14.57
C GLU A 373 -8.44 11.79 -14.83
N ILE A 374 -9.06 12.48 -13.88
CA ILE A 374 -10.47 12.86 -13.91
C ILE A 374 -10.53 14.38 -13.80
N ASN A 375 -11.07 15.06 -14.83
CA ASN A 375 -11.20 16.52 -14.86
C ASN A 375 -9.88 17.28 -14.56
N GLY A 376 -8.75 16.75 -15.02
CA GLY A 376 -7.42 17.33 -14.78
C GLY A 376 -6.81 16.99 -13.42
N ILE A 377 -7.51 16.24 -12.57
CA ILE A 377 -7.02 15.74 -11.28
C ILE A 377 -6.50 14.32 -11.47
N LYS A 378 -5.25 14.08 -11.11
CA LYS A 378 -4.63 12.74 -11.17
C LYS A 378 -5.08 11.92 -9.96
N VAL A 379 -5.66 10.76 -10.20
CA VAL A 379 -5.91 9.77 -9.15
C VAL A 379 -4.70 8.84 -9.09
N LEU A 380 -4.02 8.82 -7.96
CA LEU A 380 -2.81 8.01 -7.76
C LEU A 380 -3.16 6.57 -7.36
N MET A 381 -2.33 5.63 -7.81
CA MET A 381 -2.46 4.21 -7.51
C MET A 381 -2.10 3.94 -6.06
N ASP A 382 -2.96 3.20 -5.35
CA ASP A 382 -2.74 2.86 -3.95
C ASP A 382 -3.39 1.49 -3.68
N THR A 383 -2.56 0.46 -3.67
CA THR A 383 -2.95 -0.93 -3.48
C THR A 383 -2.31 -1.52 -2.22
N ASN A 384 -1.78 -0.65 -1.35
CA ASN A 384 -0.93 -1.00 -0.22
C ASN A 384 0.23 -1.91 -0.67
N ASN A 385 0.83 -1.62 -1.83
CA ASN A 385 1.91 -2.42 -2.38
C ASN A 385 2.86 -1.55 -3.20
N SER A 386 3.98 -1.16 -2.59
CA SER A 386 4.92 -0.23 -3.22
C SER A 386 5.50 -0.71 -4.55
N SER A 387 5.61 -2.02 -4.77
CA SER A 387 6.09 -2.57 -6.04
C SER A 387 5.07 -2.36 -7.17
N SER A 388 3.79 -2.32 -6.83
CA SER A 388 2.70 -2.02 -7.77
C SER A 388 2.49 -0.53 -7.91
N ASP A 389 2.59 0.21 -6.81
CA ASP A 389 2.13 1.60 -6.72
C ASP A 389 3.18 2.62 -7.15
N PHE A 390 4.47 2.33 -6.98
CA PHE A 390 5.54 3.29 -7.26
C PHE A 390 6.39 2.92 -8.48
N THR A 391 7.03 3.94 -9.05
CA THR A 391 8.05 3.82 -10.10
C THR A 391 9.22 4.75 -9.80
N ILE A 392 10.35 4.53 -10.46
CA ILE A 392 11.51 5.43 -10.36
C ILE A 392 11.16 6.70 -11.12
N ASN A 393 11.38 7.85 -10.47
CA ASN A 393 11.39 9.14 -11.12
C ASN A 393 12.85 9.57 -11.29
N ASP A 394 13.26 9.77 -12.54
CA ASP A 394 14.63 10.14 -12.86
C ASP A 394 14.91 11.62 -12.54
N THR A 395 13.87 12.43 -12.35
CA THR A 395 13.97 13.85 -12.00
C THR A 395 12.91 14.20 -10.96
N PRO A 396 13.27 14.22 -9.65
CA PRO A 396 12.35 14.55 -8.57
C PRO A 396 11.54 15.82 -8.84
N SER A 397 10.22 15.74 -8.62
CA SER A 397 9.27 16.67 -9.26
C SER A 397 8.19 17.22 -8.33
N PRO A 398 8.56 17.91 -7.24
CA PRO A 398 7.61 18.37 -6.22
C PRO A 398 6.48 19.20 -6.85
N LYS A 399 5.24 19.01 -6.38
CA LYS A 399 4.00 19.66 -6.86
C LYS A 399 3.64 19.41 -8.34
N SER A 400 4.44 18.61 -9.07
CA SER A 400 4.23 18.30 -10.48
C SER A 400 4.26 16.80 -10.71
N TYR A 401 4.08 16.35 -11.93
CA TYR A 401 4.21 14.94 -12.26
C TYR A 401 5.04 14.81 -13.53
N SER A 402 6.36 14.74 -13.36
CA SER A 402 7.29 14.34 -14.41
C SER A 402 7.87 12.97 -14.07
N LYS A 403 8.17 12.16 -15.10
CA LYS A 403 8.83 10.86 -14.94
C LYS A 403 10.29 10.96 -15.35
#